data_AF-A0A0M6YKC9-F1
#
_entry.id   AF-A0A0M6YKC9-F1
#
_cell.length_a   1.000
_cell.length_b   1.000
_cell.length_c   1.000
_cell.angle_alpha   90.00
_cell.angle_beta   90.00
_cell.angle_gamma   90.00
#
_symmetry.space_group_name_H-M   'P 1'
#
loop_
_entity.id
_entity.type
_entity.pdbx_description
1 polymer ?
#
loop_
_entity_poly.entity_id
_entity_poly.type
_entity_poly.pdbx_seq_one_letter_code
_entity_poly.pdbx_strand_id
1 'polypeptide(L)'
;MNLFSDIRALTVDALADMARDGIIPQGLSTDAVSVEPPRDPAHGDMATNAAMVLAKPAKMKPRDIAEALAERLLADPRVAVADVAGPGFLNIRLDGAVWTGVVRTVLETGVDFGRSDMGQGRKVNVEYVSANPTGPLHVGHTRGAVFGDALASLLDFAGHAVTREYYINDGGAQVDVLARSVYLRYLEAHGQDVDFPDGTYPGDYLKPVGEALRAKVGDDYLGKGEQYWLEDVRNFSTDAMMDLIRADLKMLGVEMDVFSSEKALYGTGQIEGAIQSLKDKGLIYRGTLEPPKGKLPDDWEAREQTLFRSTDYGDDVDRPIQKSDGGWTYFAPDIAYHFDKVNRGFDALIDVFGADHGGYVKRMKAAVAALSDNAVPLDIKLTQLVKLTRGGEQLKMSKRAGTFVTLADVVEMVGRDVTRFVMLTRKNDAPLDFDVDKVLEQSKDNPVFYVQYAHARVCSVLRKAVDHGINVSDADLAAADLSHLSHASEQALAAKVAEWPRLVEIAARTHEPHRVAFYLYDLASALHAHWNRGNDDPSLRFIQDDVETSSAKIALARSVAIVIAAGLRILGVEPAEEMR
;
A
#
# COMPACT_ATOMS: atom_id res chain seq x y z
N MET A 1 15.70 14.58 -5.72
CA MET A 1 16.37 15.22 -4.56
C MET A 1 15.67 14.77 -3.29
N ASN A 2 16.43 14.28 -2.30
CA ASN A 2 15.92 14.00 -0.96
C ASN A 2 16.84 14.71 0.04
N LEU A 3 16.44 15.92 0.46
CA LEU A 3 17.29 16.82 1.22
C LEU A 3 17.79 16.20 2.54
N PHE A 4 16.97 15.37 3.20
CA PHE A 4 17.38 14.67 4.41
C PHE A 4 18.46 13.62 4.14
N SER A 5 18.35 12.89 3.02
CA SER A 5 19.38 11.96 2.57
C SER A 5 20.67 12.68 2.17
N ASP A 6 20.56 13.85 1.53
CA ASP A 6 21.71 14.67 1.15
C ASP A 6 22.48 15.20 2.37
N ILE A 7 21.77 15.70 3.39
CA ILE A 7 22.38 16.14 4.65
C ILE A 7 22.89 14.95 5.48
N ARG A 8 22.24 13.78 5.40
CA ARG A 8 22.79 12.55 5.99
C ARG A 8 24.09 12.13 5.32
N ALA A 9 24.18 12.19 3.99
CA ALA A 9 25.41 11.90 3.25
C ALA A 9 26.52 12.87 3.67
N LEU A 10 26.24 14.18 3.69
CA LEU A 10 27.18 15.19 4.21
C LEU A 10 27.64 14.87 5.64
N THR A 11 26.72 14.44 6.51
CA THR A 11 27.04 14.05 7.89
C THR A 11 27.99 12.85 7.94
N VAL A 12 27.74 11.83 7.11
CA VAL A 12 28.59 10.63 7.03
C VAL A 12 29.96 10.96 6.46
N ASP A 13 30.04 11.81 5.44
CA ASP A 13 31.30 12.26 4.86
C ASP A 13 32.11 13.07 5.87
N ALA A 14 31.47 13.98 6.61
CA ALA A 14 32.12 14.73 7.69
C ALA A 14 32.66 13.81 8.80
N LEU A 15 31.97 12.71 9.12
CA LEU A 15 32.46 11.70 10.07
C LEU A 15 33.65 10.91 9.49
N ALA A 16 33.62 10.58 8.20
CA ALA A 16 34.75 9.95 7.53
C ALA A 16 35.99 10.85 7.57
N ASP A 17 35.81 12.16 7.41
CA ASP A 17 36.88 13.16 7.50
C ASP A 17 37.43 13.26 8.91
N MET A 18 36.56 13.28 9.92
CA MET A 18 36.98 13.19 11.32
C MET A 18 37.82 11.94 11.59
N ALA A 19 37.50 10.81 10.96
CA ALA A 19 38.26 9.57 11.10
C ALA A 19 39.63 9.64 10.38
N ARG A 20 39.69 10.31 9.22
CA ARG A 20 40.94 10.56 8.49
C ARG A 20 41.87 11.49 9.26
N ASP A 21 41.32 12.50 9.91
CA ASP A 21 42.05 13.48 10.73
C ASP A 21 42.45 12.95 12.11
N GLY A 22 42.05 11.70 12.45
CA GLY A 22 42.36 11.07 13.73
C GLY A 22 41.56 11.60 14.92
N ILE A 23 40.48 12.35 14.67
CA ILE A 23 39.58 12.87 15.71
C ILE A 23 38.72 11.75 16.29
N ILE A 24 38.23 10.84 15.43
CA ILE A 24 37.54 9.61 15.83
C ILE A 24 38.27 8.38 15.27
N PRO A 25 38.10 7.17 15.86
CA PRO A 25 38.65 5.94 15.29
C PRO A 25 38.14 5.66 13.87
N GLN A 26 38.97 5.00 13.06
CA GLN A 26 38.56 4.49 11.74
C GLN A 26 37.66 3.25 11.85
N GLY A 27 36.87 2.99 10.81
CA GLY A 27 36.06 1.77 10.68
C GLY A 27 34.82 1.71 11.59
N LEU A 28 34.35 2.85 12.10
CA LEU A 28 33.09 2.92 12.84
C LEU A 28 31.90 2.78 11.89
N SER A 29 30.89 1.98 12.27
CA SER A 29 29.65 1.88 11.50
C SER A 29 28.81 3.16 11.66
N THR A 30 28.31 3.65 10.53
CA THR A 30 27.42 4.82 10.44
C THR A 30 25.98 4.41 10.06
N ASP A 31 25.64 3.13 10.11
CA ASP A 31 24.35 2.62 9.64
C ASP A 31 23.18 3.18 10.46
N ALA A 32 23.39 3.34 11.77
CA ALA A 32 22.40 3.90 12.70
C ALA A 32 22.37 5.44 12.73
N VAL A 33 23.23 6.11 11.96
CA VAL A 33 23.22 7.58 11.83
C VAL A 33 21.99 8.00 11.03
N SER A 34 21.21 8.91 11.61
CA SER A 34 20.02 9.50 11.00
C SER A 34 20.10 11.01 10.96
N VAL A 35 19.39 11.60 9.99
CA VAL A 35 19.07 13.03 9.91
C VAL A 35 17.55 13.11 9.71
N GLU A 36 16.86 13.74 10.65
CA GLU A 36 15.39 13.74 10.69
C GLU A 36 14.86 15.11 11.14
N PRO A 37 13.58 15.45 10.88
CA PRO A 37 12.97 16.62 11.49
C PRO A 37 13.04 16.51 13.02
N PRO A 38 13.39 17.60 13.74
CA PRO A 38 13.39 17.56 15.19
C PRO A 38 11.96 17.42 15.75
N ARG A 39 11.86 16.83 16.95
CA ARG A 39 10.56 16.72 17.65
C ARG A 39 9.96 18.09 18.01
N ASP A 40 10.82 19.04 18.33
CA ASP A 40 10.45 20.42 18.61
C ASP A 40 10.96 21.28 17.45
N PRO A 41 10.08 21.94 16.67
CA PRO A 41 10.48 22.84 15.59
C PRO A 41 11.40 23.98 16.05
N ALA A 42 11.40 24.35 17.34
CA ALA A 42 12.34 25.36 17.87
C ALA A 42 13.82 24.91 17.79
N HIS A 43 14.06 23.60 17.66
CA HIS A 43 15.39 23.01 17.51
C HIS A 43 15.93 23.07 16.08
N GLY A 44 15.27 23.78 15.16
CA GLY A 44 15.73 23.97 13.78
C GLY A 44 15.01 23.06 12.79
N ASP A 45 15.66 22.82 11.66
CA ASP A 45 15.03 22.17 10.49
C ASP A 45 15.33 20.68 10.45
N MET A 46 16.51 20.29 10.94
CA MET A 46 16.95 18.90 10.99
C MET A 46 17.72 18.64 12.30
N ALA A 47 17.77 17.37 12.71
CA ALA A 47 18.62 16.93 13.80
C ALA A 47 19.29 15.60 13.44
N THR A 48 20.53 15.42 13.88
CA THR A 48 21.26 14.15 13.76
C THR A 48 21.61 13.54 15.11
N ASN A 49 21.51 12.20 15.17
CA ASN A 49 21.93 11.38 16.30
C ASN A 49 23.40 10.90 16.18
N ALA A 50 24.14 11.33 15.15
CA ALA A 50 25.46 10.81 14.78
C ALA A 50 26.42 10.64 15.97
N ALA A 51 26.58 11.70 16.75
CA ALA A 51 27.45 11.71 17.91
C ALA A 51 27.04 10.70 18.99
N MET A 52 25.73 10.50 19.21
CA MET A 52 25.20 9.52 20.15
C MET A 52 25.48 8.08 19.70
N VAL A 53 25.34 7.82 18.41
CA VAL A 53 25.61 6.50 17.79
C VAL A 53 27.09 6.14 17.92
N LEU A 54 27.98 7.11 17.69
CA LEU A 54 29.41 6.88 17.59
C LEU A 54 30.17 6.98 18.91
N ALA A 55 29.63 7.65 19.93
CA ALA A 55 30.31 7.89 21.20
C ALA A 55 30.90 6.62 21.85
N LYS A 56 30.08 5.57 21.99
CA LYS A 56 30.50 4.33 22.64
C LYS A 56 31.57 3.58 21.82
N PRO A 57 31.39 3.32 20.52
CA PRO A 57 32.43 2.74 19.67
C PRO A 57 33.73 3.56 19.63
N ALA A 58 33.61 4.90 19.60
CA ALA A 58 34.75 5.81 19.57
C ALA A 58 35.46 5.95 20.92
N LYS A 59 34.84 5.50 22.02
CA LYS A 59 35.28 5.74 23.41
C LYS A 59 35.44 7.23 23.74
N MET A 60 34.57 8.06 23.18
CA MET A 60 34.56 9.52 23.37
C MET A 60 33.24 9.96 24.00
N LYS A 61 33.23 11.18 24.56
CA LYS A 61 31.97 11.80 24.99
C LYS A 61 31.17 12.18 23.73
N PRO A 62 29.85 11.95 23.69
CA PRO A 62 29.06 12.30 22.51
C PRO A 62 29.15 13.80 22.19
N ARG A 63 29.18 14.67 23.21
CA ARG A 63 29.35 16.11 23.02
C ARG A 63 30.62 16.48 22.24
N ASP A 64 31.76 15.85 22.54
CA ASP A 64 33.04 16.13 21.87
C ASP A 64 32.95 15.76 20.37
N ILE A 65 32.27 14.65 20.04
CA ILE A 65 31.99 14.26 18.64
C ILE A 65 31.04 15.27 17.99
N ALA A 66 29.99 15.68 18.69
CA ALA A 66 28.98 16.61 18.17
C ALA A 66 29.57 17.99 17.86
N GLU A 67 30.44 18.51 18.72
CA GLU A 67 31.12 19.81 18.52
C GLU A 67 32.06 19.76 17.29
N ALA A 68 32.87 18.69 17.16
CA ALA A 68 33.75 18.51 16.00
C ALA A 68 33.00 18.25 14.68
N LEU A 69 31.81 17.62 14.76
CA LEU A 69 30.94 17.42 13.61
C LEU A 69 30.24 18.73 13.22
N ALA A 70 29.78 19.53 14.18
CA ALA A 70 29.14 20.81 13.95
C ALA A 70 30.02 21.77 13.13
N GLU A 71 31.31 21.84 13.46
CA GLU A 71 32.28 22.66 12.73
C GLU A 71 32.39 22.26 11.25
N ARG A 72 32.36 20.96 10.95
CA ARG A 72 32.41 20.46 9.57
C ARG A 72 31.11 20.71 8.81
N LEU A 73 29.96 20.52 9.46
CA LEU A 73 28.68 20.79 8.82
C LEU A 73 28.51 22.27 8.48
N LEU A 74 28.99 23.18 9.33
CA LEU A 74 28.97 24.63 9.10
C LEU A 74 29.84 25.09 7.91
N ALA A 75 30.73 24.23 7.40
CA ALA A 75 31.49 24.51 6.19
C ALA A 75 30.65 24.34 4.90
N ASP A 76 29.52 23.63 4.97
CA ASP A 76 28.59 23.49 3.84
C ASP A 76 27.67 24.72 3.77
N PRO A 77 27.56 25.41 2.62
CA PRO A 77 26.76 26.63 2.50
C PRO A 77 25.26 26.42 2.71
N ARG A 78 24.77 25.17 2.70
CA ARG A 78 23.37 24.85 3.01
C ARG A 78 23.09 24.91 4.51
N VAL A 79 24.09 24.84 5.38
CA VAL A 79 23.95 24.81 6.83
C VAL A 79 24.23 26.19 7.42
N ALA A 80 23.18 26.88 7.87
CA ALA A 80 23.30 28.19 8.50
C ALA A 80 23.70 28.09 9.98
N VAL A 81 23.22 27.07 10.70
CA VAL A 81 23.53 26.83 12.11
C VAL A 81 23.65 25.33 12.40
N ALA A 82 24.63 24.94 13.22
CA ALA A 82 24.77 23.58 13.76
C ALA A 82 24.99 23.66 15.29
N ASP A 83 23.92 23.50 16.07
CA ASP A 83 23.90 23.69 17.52
C ASP A 83 23.91 22.33 18.26
N VAL A 84 24.86 22.15 19.19
CA VAL A 84 24.92 20.94 20.02
C VAL A 84 23.96 21.06 21.21
N ALA A 85 22.97 20.17 21.26
CA ALA A 85 21.95 20.10 22.30
C ALA A 85 22.17 18.90 23.25
N GLY A 86 21.89 19.14 24.54
CA GLY A 86 21.90 18.11 25.58
C GLY A 86 23.20 17.29 25.61
N PRO A 87 23.13 15.94 25.61
CA PRO A 87 24.32 15.09 25.71
C PRO A 87 25.12 14.95 24.40
N GLY A 88 24.62 15.46 23.27
CA GLY A 88 25.26 15.33 21.95
C GLY A 88 24.31 15.14 20.77
N PHE A 89 23.06 15.61 20.85
CA PHE A 89 22.24 15.77 19.63
C PHE A 89 22.71 17.01 18.89
N LEU A 90 22.77 16.94 17.56
CA LEU A 90 23.17 18.08 16.74
C LEU A 90 21.97 18.59 15.96
N ASN A 91 21.53 19.79 16.32
CA ASN A 91 20.42 20.52 15.71
C ASN A 91 20.95 21.38 14.56
N ILE A 92 20.28 21.36 13.42
CA ILE A 92 20.73 21.99 12.18
C ILE A 92 19.65 22.96 11.70
N ARG A 93 20.03 24.21 11.44
CA ARG A 93 19.21 25.15 10.66
C ARG A 93 19.84 25.34 9.29
N LEU A 94 19.00 25.27 8.26
CA LEU A 94 19.43 25.41 6.88
C LEU A 94 19.36 26.87 6.44
N ASP A 95 20.17 27.19 5.45
CA ASP A 95 20.10 28.48 4.78
C ASP A 95 18.76 28.62 4.03
N GLY A 96 18.18 29.83 4.04
CA GLY A 96 16.88 30.09 3.42
C GLY A 96 16.84 29.77 1.92
N ALA A 97 17.98 29.88 1.22
CA ALA A 97 18.08 29.53 -0.19
C ALA A 97 17.79 28.05 -0.46
N VAL A 98 18.03 27.16 0.51
CA VAL A 98 17.72 25.73 0.39
C VAL A 98 16.24 25.50 0.16
N TRP A 99 15.37 26.23 0.87
CA TRP A 99 13.92 26.11 0.73
C TRP A 99 13.43 26.57 -0.64
N THR A 100 13.99 27.66 -1.17
CA THR A 100 13.69 28.11 -2.53
C THR A 100 14.19 27.11 -3.59
N GLY A 101 15.33 26.46 -3.34
CA GLY A 101 15.85 25.37 -4.17
C GLY A 101 14.93 24.15 -4.20
N VAL A 102 14.27 23.82 -3.08
CA VAL A 102 13.23 22.78 -3.04
C VAL A 102 12.06 23.14 -3.94
N VAL A 103 11.50 24.35 -3.82
CA VAL A 103 10.39 24.81 -4.67
C VAL A 103 10.75 24.71 -6.15
N ARG A 104 11.94 25.20 -6.52
CA ARG A 104 12.47 25.11 -7.88
C ARG A 104 12.56 23.66 -8.37
N THR A 105 13.14 22.77 -7.56
CA THR A 105 13.28 21.36 -7.91
C THR A 105 11.94 20.69 -8.12
N VAL A 106 10.93 21.00 -7.30
CA VAL A 106 9.57 20.43 -7.44
C VAL A 106 8.95 20.87 -8.78
N LEU A 107 9.13 22.13 -9.18
CA LEU A 107 8.60 22.64 -10.44
C LEU A 107 9.30 22.03 -11.65
N GLU A 108 10.62 21.83 -11.57
CA GLU A 108 11.42 21.21 -12.63
C GLU A 108 11.13 19.71 -12.79
N THR A 109 10.83 19.01 -11.69
CA THR A 109 10.59 17.56 -11.70
C THR A 109 9.12 17.18 -11.76
N GLY A 110 8.21 18.11 -11.45
CA GLY A 110 6.78 17.87 -11.45
C GLY A 110 6.38 16.74 -10.49
N VAL A 111 5.42 15.91 -10.91
CA VAL A 111 4.89 14.81 -10.10
C VAL A 111 5.90 13.69 -9.81
N ASP A 112 7.06 13.70 -10.47
CA ASP A 112 8.17 12.79 -10.16
C ASP A 112 9.04 13.29 -8.99
N PHE A 113 8.78 14.48 -8.44
CA PHE A 113 9.41 14.91 -7.20
C PHE A 113 9.14 13.88 -6.09
N GLY A 114 10.20 13.38 -5.47
CA GLY A 114 10.14 12.34 -4.43
C GLY A 114 10.15 10.90 -4.96
N ARG A 115 10.13 10.69 -6.28
CA ARG A 115 10.43 9.37 -6.85
C ARG A 115 11.82 8.94 -6.39
N SER A 116 11.95 7.71 -5.92
CA SER A 116 13.18 7.18 -5.34
C SER A 116 13.71 6.00 -6.17
N ASP A 117 15.02 5.80 -6.15
CA ASP A 117 15.70 4.64 -6.73
C ASP A 117 16.06 3.58 -5.66
N MET A 118 15.55 3.71 -4.43
CA MET A 118 15.85 2.80 -3.32
C MET A 118 15.48 1.33 -3.59
N GLY A 119 14.53 1.10 -4.50
CA GLY A 119 14.17 -0.23 -4.97
C GLY A 119 15.22 -0.87 -5.85
N GLN A 120 16.03 -0.08 -6.55
CA GLN A 120 17.09 -0.52 -7.49
C GLN A 120 16.58 -1.53 -8.53
N GLY A 121 15.32 -1.43 -8.94
CA GLY A 121 14.70 -2.36 -9.89
C GLY A 121 14.44 -3.76 -9.32
N ARG A 122 14.55 -3.97 -8.01
CA ARG A 122 14.20 -5.24 -7.36
C ARG A 122 12.76 -5.62 -7.69
N LYS A 123 12.56 -6.85 -8.11
CA LYS A 123 11.28 -7.41 -8.52
C LYS A 123 10.44 -7.77 -7.30
N VAL A 124 9.28 -7.16 -7.17
CA VAL A 124 8.36 -7.42 -6.05
C VAL A 124 7.02 -7.89 -6.58
N ASN A 125 6.58 -9.05 -6.10
CA ASN A 125 5.22 -9.52 -6.31
C ASN A 125 4.33 -8.99 -5.18
N VAL A 126 3.25 -8.31 -5.52
CA VAL A 126 2.21 -7.88 -4.58
C VAL A 126 0.93 -8.61 -4.94
N GLU A 127 0.60 -9.63 -4.16
CA GLU A 127 -0.67 -10.35 -4.28
C GLU A 127 -1.73 -9.74 -3.36
N TYR A 128 -2.92 -9.50 -3.91
CA TYR A 128 -4.03 -8.95 -3.13
C TYR A 128 -5.39 -9.29 -3.73
N VAL A 129 -6.43 -9.13 -2.90
CA VAL A 129 -7.82 -9.54 -3.14
C VAL A 129 -8.00 -11.06 -3.10
N SER A 130 -7.43 -11.80 -4.06
CA SER A 130 -7.44 -13.27 -4.17
C SER A 130 -8.74 -13.93 -3.65
N ALA A 131 -9.88 -13.33 -3.96
CA ALA A 131 -11.18 -13.81 -3.51
C ALA A 131 -11.62 -15.00 -4.36
N ASN A 132 -12.32 -15.96 -3.74
CA ASN A 132 -12.86 -17.10 -4.45
C ASN A 132 -13.82 -16.63 -5.55
N PRO A 133 -13.78 -17.24 -6.75
CA PRO A 133 -14.58 -16.81 -7.90
C PRO A 133 -16.03 -17.28 -7.77
N THR A 134 -16.68 -16.98 -6.65
CA THR A 134 -18.02 -17.47 -6.32
C THR A 134 -19.08 -16.37 -6.27
N GLY A 135 -18.70 -15.11 -6.50
CA GLY A 135 -19.60 -13.96 -6.46
C GLY A 135 -18.87 -12.62 -6.54
N PRO A 136 -19.61 -11.50 -6.51
CA PRO A 136 -19.03 -10.16 -6.54
C PRO A 136 -18.18 -9.87 -5.31
N LEU A 137 -17.28 -8.88 -5.45
CA LEU A 137 -16.48 -8.42 -4.33
C LEU A 137 -17.36 -7.64 -3.34
N HIS A 138 -17.05 -7.73 -2.05
CA HIS A 138 -17.76 -7.01 -0.99
C HIS A 138 -16.84 -6.03 -0.27
N VAL A 139 -17.39 -5.17 0.59
CA VAL A 139 -16.64 -4.12 1.31
C VAL A 139 -15.36 -4.61 2.02
N GLY A 140 -15.34 -5.86 2.52
CA GLY A 140 -14.14 -6.48 3.09
C GLY A 140 -13.00 -6.66 2.09
N HIS A 141 -13.31 -7.00 0.83
CA HIS A 141 -12.34 -7.13 -0.26
C HIS A 141 -11.89 -5.75 -0.74
N THR A 142 -12.78 -4.75 -0.72
CA THR A 142 -12.46 -3.36 -1.14
C THR A 142 -11.25 -2.81 -0.40
N ARG A 143 -11.14 -3.03 0.91
CA ARG A 143 -9.98 -2.54 1.68
C ARG A 143 -8.68 -3.20 1.26
N GLY A 144 -8.69 -4.52 1.06
CA GLY A 144 -7.54 -5.29 0.56
C GLY A 144 -7.14 -4.83 -0.85
N ALA A 145 -8.12 -4.59 -1.72
CA ALA A 145 -7.94 -4.07 -3.07
C ALA A 145 -7.22 -2.71 -3.08
N VAL A 146 -7.74 -1.75 -2.30
CA VAL A 146 -7.15 -0.41 -2.21
C VAL A 146 -5.76 -0.44 -1.57
N PHE A 147 -5.59 -1.20 -0.49
CA PHE A 147 -4.30 -1.29 0.19
C PHE A 147 -3.23 -1.90 -0.71
N GLY A 148 -3.53 -3.03 -1.36
CA GLY A 148 -2.59 -3.72 -2.23
C GLY A 148 -2.18 -2.88 -3.43
N ASP A 149 -3.15 -2.24 -4.09
CA ASP A 149 -2.87 -1.38 -5.24
C ASP A 149 -2.10 -0.10 -4.88
N ALA A 150 -2.42 0.53 -3.75
CA ALA A 150 -1.67 1.69 -3.26
C ALA A 150 -0.24 1.32 -2.82
N LEU A 151 -0.06 0.14 -2.21
CA LEU A 151 1.27 -0.37 -1.86
C LEU A 151 2.08 -0.68 -3.13
N ALA A 152 1.49 -1.33 -4.12
CA ALA A 152 2.13 -1.61 -5.39
C ALA A 152 2.58 -0.31 -6.10
N SER A 153 1.71 0.69 -6.15
CA SER A 153 2.01 2.00 -6.73
C SER A 153 3.09 2.76 -5.94
N LEU A 154 3.10 2.66 -4.61
CA LEU A 154 4.14 3.24 -3.76
C LEU A 154 5.51 2.59 -3.98
N LEU A 155 5.56 1.26 -4.11
CA LEU A 155 6.80 0.52 -4.36
C LEU A 155 7.38 0.83 -5.75
N ASP A 156 6.53 0.95 -6.76
CA ASP A 156 6.91 1.43 -8.11
C ASP A 156 7.50 2.84 -8.05
N PHE A 157 6.82 3.76 -7.36
CA PHE A 157 7.32 5.13 -7.15
C PHE A 157 8.63 5.17 -6.33
N ALA A 158 8.91 4.14 -5.53
CA ALA A 158 10.17 3.95 -4.82
C ALA A 158 11.21 3.13 -5.61
N GLY A 159 10.98 2.87 -6.89
CA GLY A 159 11.96 2.28 -7.81
C GLY A 159 12.03 0.75 -7.81
N HIS A 160 10.98 0.06 -7.37
CA HIS A 160 10.87 -1.40 -7.47
C HIS A 160 10.19 -1.79 -8.79
N ALA A 161 10.51 -2.97 -9.32
CA ALA A 161 9.79 -3.55 -10.46
C ALA A 161 8.61 -4.38 -9.91
N VAL A 162 7.42 -3.79 -9.89
CA VAL A 162 6.26 -4.38 -9.20
C VAL A 162 5.41 -5.22 -10.16
N THR A 163 4.90 -6.35 -9.67
CA THR A 163 3.84 -7.15 -10.32
C THR A 163 2.65 -7.26 -9.39
N ARG A 164 1.48 -6.81 -9.83
CA ARG A 164 0.19 -6.98 -9.17
C ARG A 164 -0.39 -8.34 -9.57
N GLU A 165 -0.60 -9.22 -8.60
CA GLU A 165 -1.09 -10.57 -8.87
C GLU A 165 -2.38 -10.89 -8.12
N TYR A 166 -3.27 -11.63 -8.78
CA TYR A 166 -4.50 -12.16 -8.21
C TYR A 166 -4.47 -13.68 -8.26
N TYR A 167 -4.60 -14.34 -7.12
CA TYR A 167 -4.74 -15.79 -7.06
C TYR A 167 -6.21 -16.21 -7.12
N ILE A 168 -6.55 -17.04 -8.11
CA ILE A 168 -7.90 -17.56 -8.33
C ILE A 168 -7.99 -18.92 -7.65
N ASN A 169 -8.75 -18.99 -6.56
CA ASN A 169 -9.07 -20.24 -5.86
C ASN A 169 -10.17 -21.02 -6.60
N ASP A 170 -9.86 -21.49 -7.81
CA ASP A 170 -10.76 -22.23 -8.70
C ASP A 170 -10.53 -23.75 -8.67
N GLY A 171 -9.72 -24.25 -7.72
CA GLY A 171 -9.45 -25.67 -7.52
C GLY A 171 -10.41 -26.37 -6.54
N GLY A 172 -11.07 -25.61 -5.66
CA GLY A 172 -11.84 -26.15 -4.54
C GLY A 172 -13.30 -26.55 -4.85
N ALA A 173 -13.93 -27.22 -3.87
CA ALA A 173 -15.33 -27.68 -3.95
C ALA A 173 -16.37 -26.55 -4.03
N GLN A 174 -16.00 -25.32 -3.62
CA GLN A 174 -16.90 -24.16 -3.70
C GLN A 174 -17.28 -23.81 -5.15
N VAL A 175 -16.39 -24.09 -6.11
CA VAL A 175 -16.67 -23.87 -7.53
C VAL A 175 -17.70 -24.85 -8.05
N ASP A 176 -17.74 -26.08 -7.53
CA ASP A 176 -18.77 -27.05 -7.89
C ASP A 176 -20.13 -26.65 -7.30
N VAL A 177 -20.14 -26.06 -6.10
CA VAL A 177 -21.35 -25.46 -5.50
C VAL A 177 -21.85 -24.28 -6.34
N LEU A 178 -20.94 -23.44 -6.83
CA LEU A 178 -21.27 -22.36 -7.77
C LEU A 178 -21.87 -22.92 -9.06
N ALA A 179 -21.26 -23.95 -9.65
CA ALA A 179 -21.75 -24.58 -10.86
C ALA A 179 -23.18 -25.10 -10.69
N ARG A 180 -23.45 -25.79 -9.58
CA ARG A 180 -24.81 -26.24 -9.22
C ARG A 180 -25.77 -25.07 -9.06
N SER A 181 -25.34 -23.98 -8.42
CA SER A 181 -26.16 -22.78 -8.22
C SER A 181 -26.50 -22.08 -9.55
N VAL A 182 -25.56 -22.04 -10.50
CA VAL A 182 -25.80 -21.53 -11.85
C VAL A 182 -26.71 -22.47 -12.64
N TYR A 183 -26.58 -23.79 -12.48
CA TYR A 183 -27.51 -24.74 -13.09
C TYR A 183 -28.95 -24.54 -12.59
N LEU A 184 -29.14 -24.28 -11.29
CA LEU A 184 -30.45 -23.90 -10.74
C LEU A 184 -31.00 -22.62 -11.38
N ARG A 185 -30.17 -21.58 -11.56
CA ARG A 185 -30.56 -20.36 -12.30
C ARG A 185 -30.85 -20.61 -13.79
N TYR A 186 -30.18 -21.58 -14.41
CA TYR A 186 -30.46 -22.02 -15.77
C TYR A 186 -31.84 -22.69 -15.88
N LEU A 187 -32.23 -23.51 -14.90
CA LEU A 187 -33.59 -24.10 -14.84
C LEU A 187 -34.65 -23.01 -14.64
N GLU A 188 -34.39 -22.05 -13.75
CA GLU A 188 -35.26 -20.88 -13.52
C GLU A 188 -35.42 -20.06 -14.82
N ALA A 189 -34.34 -19.86 -15.59
CA ALA A 189 -34.38 -19.16 -16.88
C ALA A 189 -35.20 -19.89 -17.96
N HIS A 190 -35.48 -21.19 -17.78
CA HIS A 190 -36.41 -21.99 -18.58
C HIS A 190 -37.84 -22.01 -18.01
N GLY A 191 -38.12 -21.20 -16.98
CA GLY A 191 -39.43 -21.09 -16.36
C GLY A 191 -39.78 -22.24 -15.41
N GLN A 192 -38.80 -23.03 -14.97
CA GLN A 192 -39.02 -24.01 -13.92
C GLN A 192 -39.05 -23.33 -12.55
N ASP A 193 -39.85 -23.88 -11.63
CA ASP A 193 -39.81 -23.50 -10.23
C ASP A 193 -38.61 -24.19 -9.57
N VAL A 194 -37.76 -23.42 -8.89
CA VAL A 194 -36.45 -23.89 -8.42
C VAL A 194 -36.24 -23.48 -6.97
N ASP A 195 -36.07 -24.48 -6.12
CA ASP A 195 -35.60 -24.29 -4.75
C ASP A 195 -34.08 -24.29 -4.71
N PHE A 196 -33.50 -23.40 -3.90
CA PHE A 196 -32.06 -23.36 -3.64
C PHE A 196 -31.75 -24.15 -2.35
N PRO A 197 -31.10 -25.32 -2.44
CA PRO A 197 -30.74 -26.09 -1.26
C PRO A 197 -29.76 -25.34 -0.35
N ASP A 198 -29.80 -25.65 0.95
CA ASP A 198 -28.85 -25.12 1.92
C ASP A 198 -27.41 -25.38 1.47
N GLY A 199 -26.59 -24.31 1.50
CA GLY A 199 -25.19 -24.35 1.08
C GLY A 199 -24.94 -23.96 -0.38
N THR A 200 -25.98 -23.78 -1.21
CA THR A 200 -25.85 -23.17 -2.55
C THR A 200 -25.75 -21.64 -2.47
N TYR A 201 -25.52 -21.00 -3.62
CA TYR A 201 -25.47 -19.55 -3.77
C TYR A 201 -26.78 -19.03 -4.40
N PRO A 202 -27.75 -18.52 -3.61
CA PRO A 202 -29.04 -18.07 -4.13
C PRO A 202 -29.03 -16.61 -4.59
N GLY A 203 -27.87 -15.97 -4.73
CA GLY A 203 -27.80 -14.53 -5.01
C GLY A 203 -28.38 -14.16 -6.37
N ASP A 204 -28.97 -12.96 -6.46
CA ASP A 204 -29.53 -12.43 -7.71
C ASP A 204 -28.45 -12.17 -8.78
N TYR A 205 -27.19 -11.97 -8.37
CA TYR A 205 -26.06 -11.82 -9.29
C TYR A 205 -25.84 -13.04 -10.21
N LEU A 206 -26.40 -14.22 -9.87
CA LEU A 206 -26.33 -15.42 -10.73
C LEU A 206 -27.48 -15.52 -11.74
N LYS A 207 -28.55 -14.70 -11.64
CA LYS A 207 -29.66 -14.73 -12.61
C LYS A 207 -29.18 -14.47 -14.04
N PRO A 208 -28.40 -13.40 -14.33
CA PRO A 208 -27.87 -13.17 -15.67
C PRO A 208 -26.96 -14.29 -16.15
N VAL A 209 -26.27 -14.98 -15.24
CA VAL A 209 -25.38 -16.10 -15.56
C VAL A 209 -26.17 -17.34 -15.98
N GLY A 210 -27.29 -17.64 -15.29
CA GLY A 210 -28.21 -18.71 -15.68
C GLY A 210 -28.85 -18.44 -17.05
N GLU A 211 -29.26 -17.19 -17.31
CA GLU A 211 -29.77 -16.76 -18.62
C GLU A 211 -28.72 -16.88 -19.72
N ALA A 212 -27.47 -16.48 -19.45
CA ALA A 212 -26.36 -16.62 -20.38
C ALA A 212 -26.01 -18.09 -20.65
N LEU A 213 -26.09 -18.96 -19.63
CA LEU A 213 -25.92 -20.40 -19.82
C LEU A 213 -27.03 -20.95 -20.72
N ARG A 214 -28.29 -20.57 -20.48
CA ARG A 214 -29.43 -20.96 -21.33
C ARG A 214 -29.24 -20.51 -22.79
N ALA A 215 -28.76 -19.28 -22.99
CA ALA A 215 -28.45 -18.79 -24.33
C ALA A 215 -27.33 -19.59 -25.01
N LYS A 216 -26.35 -20.08 -24.24
CA LYS A 216 -25.22 -20.86 -24.75
C LYS A 216 -25.56 -22.30 -25.11
N VAL A 217 -26.33 -23.00 -24.26
CA VAL A 217 -26.56 -24.46 -24.38
C VAL A 217 -28.01 -24.84 -24.69
N GLY A 218 -28.92 -23.86 -24.84
CA GLY A 218 -30.33 -24.14 -25.12
C GLY A 218 -30.98 -24.96 -24.01
N ASP A 219 -31.58 -26.09 -24.38
CA ASP A 219 -32.20 -27.08 -23.48
C ASP A 219 -31.31 -28.31 -23.22
N ASP A 220 -30.06 -28.33 -23.70
CA ASP A 220 -29.20 -29.52 -23.71
C ASP A 220 -28.97 -30.13 -22.33
N TYR A 221 -29.04 -29.35 -21.25
CA TYR A 221 -28.84 -29.87 -19.88
C TYR A 221 -30.14 -30.19 -19.14
N LEU A 222 -31.32 -29.92 -19.71
CA LEU A 222 -32.58 -30.18 -19.03
C LEU A 222 -32.77 -31.67 -18.73
N GLY A 223 -33.07 -32.00 -17.48
CA GLY A 223 -33.32 -33.37 -17.02
C GLY A 223 -32.10 -34.29 -17.03
N LYS A 224 -30.89 -33.77 -17.32
CA LYS A 224 -29.66 -34.55 -17.30
C LYS A 224 -29.02 -34.57 -15.91
N GLY A 225 -28.36 -35.68 -15.59
CA GLY A 225 -27.57 -35.82 -14.36
C GLY A 225 -26.32 -34.93 -14.34
N GLU A 226 -25.81 -34.62 -13.15
CA GLU A 226 -24.67 -33.71 -12.94
C GLU A 226 -23.45 -34.05 -13.80
N GLN A 227 -23.20 -35.34 -14.06
CA GLN A 227 -22.06 -35.80 -14.85
C GLN A 227 -22.02 -35.27 -16.29
N TYR A 228 -23.15 -34.76 -16.82
CA TYR A 228 -23.25 -34.26 -18.18
C TYR A 228 -22.99 -32.76 -18.31
N TRP A 229 -23.01 -32.01 -17.20
CA TRP A 229 -22.93 -30.55 -17.23
C TRP A 229 -22.02 -29.95 -16.17
N LEU A 230 -21.67 -30.67 -15.11
CA LEU A 230 -20.98 -30.09 -13.96
C LEU A 230 -19.65 -29.43 -14.34
N GLU A 231 -18.80 -30.11 -15.11
CA GLU A 231 -17.49 -29.57 -15.52
C GLU A 231 -17.64 -28.35 -16.44
N ASP A 232 -18.52 -28.43 -17.44
CA ASP A 232 -18.75 -27.34 -18.39
C ASP A 232 -19.36 -26.10 -17.70
N VAL A 233 -20.35 -26.33 -16.84
CA VAL A 233 -21.01 -25.27 -16.07
C VAL A 233 -20.03 -24.69 -15.05
N ARG A 234 -19.15 -25.50 -14.44
CA ARG A 234 -18.10 -25.04 -13.52
C ARG A 234 -17.14 -24.08 -14.20
N ASN A 235 -16.63 -24.42 -15.38
CA ASN A 235 -15.75 -23.53 -16.14
C ASN A 235 -16.51 -22.25 -16.53
N PHE A 236 -17.72 -22.39 -17.09
CA PHE A 236 -18.56 -21.25 -17.49
C PHE A 236 -18.86 -20.31 -16.31
N SER A 237 -19.22 -20.85 -15.15
CA SER A 237 -19.54 -20.06 -13.97
C SER A 237 -18.32 -19.37 -13.40
N THR A 238 -17.16 -20.03 -13.40
CA THR A 238 -15.90 -19.44 -12.93
C THR A 238 -15.50 -18.26 -13.80
N ASP A 239 -15.56 -18.42 -15.12
CA ASP A 239 -15.24 -17.35 -16.07
C ASP A 239 -16.18 -16.15 -15.86
N ALA A 240 -17.49 -16.39 -15.74
CA ALA A 240 -18.47 -15.33 -15.48
C ALA A 240 -18.22 -14.59 -14.15
N MET A 241 -17.85 -15.31 -13.09
CA MET A 241 -17.51 -14.67 -11.80
C MET A 241 -16.19 -13.89 -11.87
N MET A 242 -15.21 -14.39 -12.62
CA MET A 242 -13.96 -13.64 -12.82
C MET A 242 -14.19 -12.37 -13.66
N ASP A 243 -15.09 -12.39 -14.63
CA ASP A 243 -15.46 -11.19 -15.39
C ASP A 243 -16.14 -10.15 -14.48
N LEU A 244 -17.03 -10.58 -13.58
CA LEU A 244 -17.64 -9.73 -12.56
C LEU A 244 -16.59 -9.12 -11.62
N ILE A 245 -15.66 -9.95 -11.10
CA ILE A 245 -14.57 -9.50 -10.22
C ILE A 245 -13.68 -8.48 -10.94
N ARG A 246 -13.32 -8.71 -12.20
CA ARG A 246 -12.52 -7.76 -12.99
C ARG A 246 -13.26 -6.44 -13.19
N ALA A 247 -14.57 -6.48 -13.43
CA ALA A 247 -15.40 -5.29 -13.55
C ALA A 247 -15.43 -4.50 -12.23
N ASP A 248 -15.62 -5.17 -11.09
CA ASP A 248 -15.57 -4.57 -9.76
C ASP A 248 -14.23 -3.89 -9.49
N LEU A 249 -13.11 -4.57 -9.76
CA LEU A 249 -11.77 -4.01 -9.60
C LEU A 249 -11.56 -2.78 -10.49
N LYS A 250 -12.04 -2.83 -11.74
CA LYS A 250 -11.96 -1.70 -12.67
C LYS A 250 -12.77 -0.49 -12.19
N MET A 251 -13.92 -0.68 -11.55
CA MET A 251 -14.67 0.42 -10.92
C MET A 251 -13.86 1.11 -9.82
N LEU A 252 -12.99 0.37 -9.13
CA LEU A 252 -12.05 0.90 -8.15
C LEU A 252 -10.76 1.47 -8.78
N GLY A 253 -10.60 1.38 -10.10
CA GLY A 253 -9.37 1.74 -10.80
C GLY A 253 -8.20 0.80 -10.50
N VAL A 254 -8.47 -0.45 -10.16
CA VAL A 254 -7.47 -1.48 -9.91
C VAL A 254 -7.35 -2.37 -11.15
N GLU A 255 -6.12 -2.55 -11.62
CA GLU A 255 -5.78 -3.48 -12.71
C GLU A 255 -4.68 -4.44 -12.22
N MET A 256 -4.86 -5.73 -12.51
CA MET A 256 -3.91 -6.79 -12.14
C MET A 256 -3.04 -7.12 -13.34
N ASP A 257 -1.75 -7.35 -13.11
CA ASP A 257 -0.81 -7.75 -14.17
C ASP A 257 -0.94 -9.25 -14.47
N VAL A 258 -1.16 -10.06 -13.43
CA VAL A 258 -1.22 -11.53 -13.52
C VAL A 258 -2.43 -12.07 -12.76
N PHE A 259 -3.10 -13.06 -13.36
CA PHE A 259 -4.08 -13.90 -12.69
C PHE A 259 -3.55 -15.35 -12.69
N SER A 260 -3.42 -15.93 -11.50
CA SER A 260 -2.88 -17.28 -11.31
C SER A 260 -3.96 -18.23 -10.81
N SER A 261 -4.20 -19.31 -11.56
CA SER A 261 -5.27 -20.29 -11.26
C SER A 261 -4.74 -21.43 -10.39
N GLU A 262 -5.44 -21.75 -9.30
CA GLU A 262 -5.18 -22.94 -8.51
C GLU A 262 -5.42 -24.21 -9.34
N LYS A 263 -6.53 -24.24 -10.11
CA LYS A 263 -6.89 -25.37 -10.97
C LYS A 263 -5.75 -25.71 -11.93
N ALA A 264 -5.05 -24.70 -12.44
CA ALA A 264 -3.92 -24.87 -13.35
C ALA A 264 -2.69 -25.54 -12.70
N LEU A 265 -2.63 -25.67 -11.37
CA LEU A 265 -1.56 -26.40 -10.66
C LEU A 265 -1.83 -27.91 -10.59
N TYR A 266 -3.11 -28.32 -10.62
CA TYR A 266 -3.46 -29.74 -10.51
C TYR A 266 -3.19 -30.48 -11.82
N GLY A 267 -2.56 -31.65 -11.73
CA GLY A 267 -2.27 -32.50 -12.88
C GLY A 267 -1.07 -32.06 -13.74
N THR A 268 -0.37 -30.99 -13.36
CA THR A 268 0.82 -30.49 -14.08
C THR A 268 2.14 -31.01 -13.51
N GLY A 269 2.12 -31.64 -12.34
CA GLY A 269 3.32 -32.04 -11.62
C GLY A 269 3.97 -30.90 -10.82
N GLN A 270 3.42 -29.68 -10.84
CA GLN A 270 3.99 -28.54 -10.11
C GLN A 270 3.89 -28.71 -8.60
N ILE A 271 2.78 -29.23 -8.09
CA ILE A 271 2.62 -29.55 -6.67
C ILE A 271 3.65 -30.59 -6.25
N GLU A 272 3.75 -31.68 -7.02
CA GLU A 272 4.71 -32.75 -6.80
C GLU A 272 6.15 -32.21 -6.83
N GLY A 273 6.48 -31.33 -7.76
CA GLY A 273 7.80 -30.70 -7.89
C GLY A 273 8.16 -29.83 -6.68
N ALA A 274 7.23 -29.01 -6.19
CA ALA A 274 7.46 -28.18 -5.01
C ALA A 274 7.66 -29.04 -3.75
N ILE A 275 6.84 -30.06 -3.56
CA ILE A 275 6.99 -31.01 -2.46
C ILE A 275 8.28 -31.83 -2.60
N GLN A 276 8.69 -32.17 -3.82
CA GLN A 276 9.96 -32.87 -4.06
C GLN A 276 11.15 -32.00 -3.70
N SER A 277 11.14 -30.70 -4.02
CA SER A 277 12.16 -29.75 -3.56
C SER A 277 12.32 -29.76 -2.03
N LEU A 278 11.21 -29.74 -1.28
CA LEU A 278 11.24 -29.85 0.18
C LEU A 278 11.73 -31.23 0.67
N LYS A 279 11.39 -32.32 -0.04
CA LYS A 279 11.90 -33.67 0.26
C LYS A 279 13.41 -33.76 0.08
N ASP A 280 13.94 -33.21 -1.00
CA ASP A 280 15.37 -33.23 -1.33
C ASP A 280 16.19 -32.44 -0.28
N LYS A 281 15.58 -31.44 0.35
CA LYS A 281 16.11 -30.71 1.51
C LYS A 281 15.94 -31.44 2.86
N GLY A 282 15.34 -32.63 2.87
CA GLY A 282 15.08 -33.41 4.09
C GLY A 282 13.98 -32.81 4.99
N LEU A 283 13.15 -31.92 4.47
CA LEU A 283 12.14 -31.18 5.24
C LEU A 283 10.77 -31.88 5.26
N ILE A 284 10.59 -32.93 4.46
CA ILE A 284 9.38 -33.75 4.49
C ILE A 284 9.68 -35.07 5.20
N TYR A 285 8.86 -35.40 6.20
CA TYR A 285 9.02 -36.62 7.00
C TYR A 285 7.67 -37.22 7.40
N ARG A 286 7.69 -38.45 7.93
CA ARG A 286 6.51 -39.07 8.56
C ARG A 286 6.56 -38.89 10.06
N GLY A 287 5.48 -38.39 10.64
CA GLY A 287 5.38 -38.17 12.08
C GLY A 287 3.96 -37.95 12.54
N THR A 288 3.79 -37.86 13.85
CA THR A 288 2.49 -37.64 14.50
C THR A 288 2.48 -36.26 15.13
N LEU A 289 1.44 -35.48 14.88
CA LEU A 289 1.28 -34.16 15.50
C LEU A 289 0.75 -34.30 16.92
N GLU A 290 1.22 -33.42 17.79
CA GLU A 290 0.64 -33.24 19.12
C GLU A 290 -0.84 -32.84 19.01
N PRO A 291 -1.68 -33.24 19.97
CA PRO A 291 -3.07 -32.84 20.00
C PRO A 291 -3.21 -31.30 19.99
N PRO A 292 -4.23 -30.75 19.31
CA PRO A 292 -4.50 -29.33 19.32
C PRO A 292 -4.62 -28.79 20.75
N LYS A 293 -4.06 -27.61 21.02
CA LYS A 293 -4.26 -26.94 22.31
C LYS A 293 -5.73 -26.53 22.43
N GLY A 294 -6.47 -27.13 23.37
CA GLY A 294 -7.88 -26.80 23.65
C GLY A 294 -8.78 -28.03 23.69
N LYS A 295 -10.07 -27.85 23.35
CA LYS A 295 -11.02 -28.97 23.27
C LYS A 295 -10.66 -29.81 22.05
N LEU A 296 -10.29 -31.06 22.29
CA LEU A 296 -10.08 -32.06 21.23
C LEU A 296 -11.40 -32.21 20.44
N PRO A 297 -11.34 -32.13 19.09
CA PRO A 297 -12.42 -32.61 18.25
C PRO A 297 -12.80 -34.04 18.65
N ASP A 298 -14.09 -34.37 18.62
CA ASP A 298 -14.58 -35.71 19.01
C ASP A 298 -14.01 -36.82 18.10
N ASP A 299 -13.44 -36.45 16.95
CA ASP A 299 -12.80 -37.29 15.93
C ASP A 299 -11.27 -37.19 15.90
N TRP A 300 -10.62 -36.60 16.91
CA TRP A 300 -9.16 -36.54 16.94
C TRP A 300 -8.53 -37.88 17.33
N GLU A 301 -7.71 -38.43 16.43
CA GLU A 301 -6.85 -39.59 16.69
C GLU A 301 -5.39 -39.28 16.32
N ALA A 302 -4.48 -39.73 17.17
CA ALA A 302 -3.04 -39.66 16.90
C ALA A 302 -2.71 -40.58 15.72
N ARG A 303 -2.40 -39.99 14.57
CA ARG A 303 -2.07 -40.71 13.34
C ARG A 303 -0.76 -40.20 12.74
N GLU A 304 0.02 -41.15 12.21
CA GLU A 304 1.21 -40.84 11.43
C GLU A 304 0.79 -40.18 10.10
N GLN A 305 1.40 -39.04 9.79
CA GLN A 305 1.08 -38.20 8.63
C GLN A 305 2.37 -37.76 7.94
N THR A 306 2.26 -37.41 6.65
CA THR A 306 3.34 -36.75 5.92
C THR A 306 3.36 -35.28 6.31
N LEU A 307 4.44 -34.85 6.98
CA LEU A 307 4.60 -33.53 7.56
C LEU A 307 5.72 -32.76 6.86
N PHE A 308 5.51 -31.46 6.69
CA PHE A 308 6.56 -30.48 6.41
C PHE A 308 7.09 -29.92 7.73
N ARG A 309 8.41 -30.01 7.91
CA ARG A 309 9.19 -29.47 9.03
C ARG A 309 9.27 -27.94 8.98
N SER A 310 8.11 -27.27 9.08
CA SER A 310 8.01 -25.81 9.03
C SER A 310 8.51 -25.12 10.29
N THR A 311 8.59 -25.85 11.42
CA THR A 311 9.11 -25.32 12.69
C THR A 311 10.58 -24.88 12.61
N ASP A 312 11.38 -25.53 11.76
CA ASP A 312 12.77 -25.12 11.47
C ASP A 312 12.86 -23.70 10.88
N TYR A 313 11.75 -23.18 10.34
CA TYR A 313 11.63 -21.86 9.72
C TYR A 313 10.68 -20.92 10.49
N GLY A 314 10.44 -21.20 11.77
CA GLY A 314 9.71 -20.29 12.67
C GLY A 314 8.18 -20.45 12.69
N ASP A 315 7.64 -21.53 12.13
CA ASP A 315 6.24 -21.91 12.34
C ASP A 315 6.01 -22.48 13.75
N ASP A 316 4.76 -22.48 14.20
CA ASP A 316 4.40 -22.96 15.55
C ASP A 316 4.33 -24.49 15.65
N VAL A 317 3.90 -25.14 14.57
CA VAL A 317 3.78 -26.60 14.45
C VAL A 317 4.05 -27.02 13.02
N ASP A 318 4.64 -28.21 12.85
CA ASP A 318 4.83 -28.82 11.53
C ASP A 318 3.49 -29.05 10.84
N ARG A 319 3.49 -28.96 9.51
CA ARG A 319 2.25 -28.89 8.73
C ARG A 319 1.98 -30.17 7.95
N PRO A 320 0.77 -30.74 8.03
CA PRO A 320 0.41 -31.86 7.18
C PRO A 320 0.28 -31.39 5.73
N ILE A 321 1.00 -32.07 4.83
CA ILE A 321 0.95 -31.77 3.40
C ILE A 321 0.12 -32.78 2.61
N GLN A 322 -0.16 -33.95 3.19
CA GLN A 322 -0.94 -35.02 2.57
C GLN A 322 -2.05 -35.51 3.51
N LYS A 323 -3.23 -35.78 2.94
CA LYS A 323 -4.39 -36.38 3.59
C LYS A 323 -4.22 -37.90 3.72
N SER A 324 -5.07 -38.52 4.54
CA SER A 324 -5.07 -39.98 4.76
C SER A 324 -5.47 -40.80 3.54
N ASP A 325 -6.23 -40.22 2.61
CA ASP A 325 -6.62 -40.83 1.33
C ASP A 325 -5.52 -40.75 0.26
N GLY A 326 -4.36 -40.17 0.60
CA GLY A 326 -3.24 -39.94 -0.32
C GLY A 326 -3.32 -38.63 -1.11
N GLY A 327 -4.45 -37.91 -1.04
CA GLY A 327 -4.62 -36.61 -1.67
C GLY A 327 -3.82 -35.51 -0.97
N TRP A 328 -3.61 -34.39 -1.66
CA TRP A 328 -2.92 -33.23 -1.09
C TRP A 328 -3.82 -32.44 -0.11
N THR A 329 -3.22 -31.81 0.90
CA THR A 329 -3.93 -30.80 1.73
C THR A 329 -4.01 -29.47 0.98
N TYR A 330 -4.87 -28.55 1.42
CA TYR A 330 -4.95 -27.20 0.86
C TYR A 330 -3.64 -26.40 0.97
N PHE A 331 -2.72 -26.84 1.83
CA PHE A 331 -1.44 -26.17 1.96
C PHE A 331 -0.44 -26.57 0.86
N ALA A 332 -0.59 -27.74 0.24
CA ALA A 332 0.28 -28.16 -0.85
C ALA A 332 0.17 -27.29 -2.12
N PRO A 333 -1.02 -26.93 -2.63
CA PRO A 333 -1.12 -25.99 -3.74
C PRO A 333 -0.57 -24.61 -3.37
N ASP A 334 -0.76 -24.13 -2.13
CA ASP A 334 -0.14 -22.87 -1.67
C ASP A 334 1.40 -22.93 -1.71
N ILE A 335 1.99 -24.04 -1.25
CA ILE A 335 3.44 -24.29 -1.35
C ILE A 335 3.89 -24.26 -2.82
N ALA A 336 3.14 -24.93 -3.70
CA ALA A 336 3.47 -25.01 -5.12
C ALA A 336 3.39 -23.65 -5.81
N TYR A 337 2.35 -22.89 -5.51
CA TYR A 337 2.13 -21.56 -6.03
C TYR A 337 3.23 -20.58 -5.58
N HIS A 338 3.64 -20.64 -4.31
CA HIS A 338 4.75 -19.82 -3.83
C HIS A 338 6.10 -20.27 -4.37
N PHE A 339 6.28 -21.58 -4.62
CA PHE A 339 7.46 -22.07 -5.29
C PHE A 339 7.54 -21.57 -6.74
N ASP A 340 6.43 -21.50 -7.45
CA ASP A 340 6.34 -20.86 -8.76
C ASP A 340 6.74 -19.38 -8.70
N LYS A 341 6.22 -18.60 -7.75
CA LYS A 341 6.64 -17.20 -7.54
C LYS A 341 8.15 -17.07 -7.33
N VAL A 342 8.74 -17.93 -6.48
CA VAL A 342 10.20 -17.94 -6.26
C VAL A 342 10.95 -18.26 -7.56
N ASN A 343 10.48 -19.24 -8.34
CA ASN A 343 11.11 -19.64 -9.60
C ASN A 343 10.92 -18.62 -10.73
N ARG A 344 9.88 -17.78 -10.67
CA ARG A 344 9.71 -16.60 -11.54
C ARG A 344 10.75 -15.50 -11.27
N GLY A 345 11.53 -15.62 -10.19
CA GLY A 345 12.67 -14.76 -9.88
C GLY A 345 12.30 -13.42 -9.26
N PHE A 346 11.26 -13.39 -8.41
CA PHE A 346 10.97 -12.24 -7.57
C PHE A 346 11.98 -12.13 -6.43
N ASP A 347 12.43 -10.91 -6.13
CA ASP A 347 13.34 -10.60 -5.04
C ASP A 347 12.62 -10.48 -3.69
N ALA A 348 11.31 -10.21 -3.70
CA ALA A 348 10.46 -10.19 -2.52
C ALA A 348 9.00 -10.49 -2.89
N LEU A 349 8.28 -11.12 -1.96
CA LEU A 349 6.86 -11.40 -2.07
C LEU A 349 6.09 -10.63 -0.99
N ILE A 350 4.95 -10.06 -1.36
CA ILE A 350 4.02 -9.41 -0.44
C ILE A 350 2.62 -9.95 -0.70
N ASP A 351 2.00 -10.55 0.30
CA ASP A 351 0.61 -10.98 0.22
C ASP A 351 -0.28 -10.09 1.12
N VAL A 352 -1.43 -9.68 0.62
CA VAL A 352 -2.43 -8.90 1.36
C VAL A 352 -3.62 -9.79 1.70
N PHE A 353 -3.74 -10.17 2.97
CA PHE A 353 -4.78 -11.07 3.45
C PHE A 353 -5.81 -10.38 4.34
N GLY A 354 -7.01 -10.96 4.42
CA GLY A 354 -7.99 -10.61 5.44
C GLY A 354 -7.50 -10.98 6.85
N ALA A 355 -7.95 -10.23 7.87
CA ALA A 355 -7.57 -10.47 9.26
C ALA A 355 -7.92 -11.87 9.80
N ASP A 356 -8.90 -12.53 9.19
CA ASP A 356 -9.31 -13.91 9.47
C ASP A 356 -8.24 -14.96 9.10
N HIS A 357 -7.26 -14.58 8.28
CA HIS A 357 -6.15 -15.44 7.85
C HIS A 357 -4.87 -15.29 8.70
N GLY A 358 -4.93 -14.59 9.83
CA GLY A 358 -3.76 -14.34 10.68
C GLY A 358 -3.03 -15.62 11.16
N GLY A 359 -3.76 -16.72 11.38
CA GLY A 359 -3.19 -18.03 11.73
C GLY A 359 -2.44 -18.73 10.59
N TYR A 360 -2.55 -18.22 9.37
CA TYR A 360 -1.88 -18.73 8.17
C TYR A 360 -0.54 -18.05 7.89
N VAL A 361 -0.25 -16.92 8.56
CA VAL A 361 0.93 -16.09 8.28
C VAL A 361 2.24 -16.86 8.49
N LYS A 362 2.43 -17.47 9.67
CA LYS A 362 3.71 -18.12 10.01
C LYS A 362 4.03 -19.30 9.09
N ARG A 363 3.01 -20.12 8.78
CA ARG A 363 3.22 -21.30 7.92
C ARG A 363 3.60 -20.92 6.49
N MET A 364 3.01 -19.86 5.93
CA MET A 364 3.36 -19.40 4.59
C MET A 364 4.75 -18.80 4.55
N LYS A 365 5.12 -17.99 5.54
CA LYS A 365 6.49 -17.48 5.67
C LYS A 365 7.51 -18.61 5.80
N ALA A 366 7.20 -19.64 6.59
CA ALA A 366 8.05 -20.82 6.73
C ALA A 366 8.18 -21.60 5.42
N ALA A 367 7.10 -21.76 4.65
CA ALA A 367 7.13 -22.41 3.35
C ALA A 367 8.02 -21.64 2.35
N VAL A 368 7.85 -20.32 2.21
CA VAL A 368 8.68 -19.52 1.29
C VAL A 368 10.13 -19.52 1.71
N ALA A 369 10.41 -19.38 3.00
CA ALA A 369 11.77 -19.43 3.54
C ALA A 369 12.45 -20.78 3.22
N ALA A 370 11.74 -21.89 3.39
CA ALA A 370 12.25 -23.23 3.07
C ALA A 370 12.45 -23.44 1.56
N LEU A 371 11.52 -22.98 0.73
CA LEU A 371 11.58 -23.12 -0.74
C LEU A 371 12.73 -22.30 -1.34
N SER A 372 12.96 -21.10 -0.81
CA SER A 372 13.96 -20.14 -1.31
C SER A 372 15.30 -20.18 -0.59
N ASP A 373 15.50 -21.08 0.39
CA ASP A 373 16.69 -21.09 1.25
C ASP A 373 16.94 -19.74 1.96
N ASN A 374 15.85 -19.10 2.40
CA ASN A 374 15.80 -17.75 2.96
C ASN A 374 16.24 -16.61 2.02
N ALA A 375 16.40 -16.88 0.71
CA ALA A 375 16.80 -15.86 -0.26
C ALA A 375 15.67 -14.86 -0.58
N VAL A 376 14.40 -15.32 -0.57
CA VAL A 376 13.24 -14.49 -0.91
C VAL A 376 12.39 -14.26 0.35
N PRO A 377 12.28 -13.01 0.85
CA PRO A 377 11.40 -12.71 1.96
C PRO A 377 9.93 -12.70 1.52
N LEU A 378 9.06 -13.23 2.38
CA LEU A 378 7.60 -13.06 2.29
C LEU A 378 7.11 -12.13 3.39
N ASP A 379 6.53 -11.00 3.01
CA ASP A 379 5.75 -10.14 3.90
C ASP A 379 4.26 -10.41 3.73
N ILE A 380 3.51 -10.50 4.83
CA ILE A 380 2.06 -10.72 4.78
C ILE A 380 1.40 -9.57 5.53
N LYS A 381 0.60 -8.78 4.81
CA LYS A 381 -0.15 -7.66 5.36
C LYS A 381 -1.58 -8.06 5.63
N LEU A 382 -1.98 -8.01 6.89
CA LEU A 382 -3.36 -8.27 7.30
C LEU A 382 -4.19 -6.98 7.21
N THR A 383 -5.33 -7.04 6.53
CA THR A 383 -6.30 -5.95 6.49
C THR A 383 -7.49 -6.27 7.39
N GLN A 384 -7.75 -5.41 8.37
CA GLN A 384 -8.90 -5.51 9.26
C GLN A 384 -10.21 -5.17 8.56
N LEU A 385 -11.30 -5.66 9.15
CA LEU A 385 -12.65 -5.43 8.66
C LEU A 385 -13.02 -3.94 8.63
N VAL A 386 -13.86 -3.61 7.64
CA VAL A 386 -14.50 -2.30 7.51
C VAL A 386 -15.88 -2.37 8.10
N LYS A 387 -16.22 -1.42 8.96
CA LYS A 387 -17.56 -1.22 9.48
C LYS A 387 -18.22 -0.09 8.70
N LEU A 388 -19.14 -0.45 7.80
CA LEU A 388 -19.87 0.51 6.98
C LEU A 388 -21.14 0.99 7.70
N THR A 389 -21.33 2.29 7.81
CA THR A 389 -22.50 2.92 8.43
C THR A 389 -23.10 4.02 7.55
N ARG A 390 -24.43 4.20 7.62
CA ARG A 390 -25.16 5.31 7.01
C ARG A 390 -26.34 5.70 7.91
N GLY A 391 -26.58 6.99 8.11
CA GLY A 391 -27.61 7.47 9.03
C GLY A 391 -27.42 7.01 10.48
N GLY A 392 -26.18 6.72 10.88
CA GLY A 392 -25.85 6.14 12.19
C GLY A 392 -26.12 4.64 12.34
N GLU A 393 -26.68 3.97 11.32
CA GLU A 393 -26.96 2.54 11.32
C GLU A 393 -25.91 1.76 10.54
N GLN A 394 -25.59 0.55 11.01
CA GLN A 394 -24.67 -0.33 10.31
C GLN A 394 -25.35 -0.96 9.10
N LEU A 395 -24.76 -0.78 7.91
CA LEU A 395 -25.17 -1.50 6.71
C LEU A 395 -24.75 -2.97 6.88
N LYS A 396 -25.73 -3.86 7.07
CA LYS A 396 -25.47 -5.27 7.39
C LYS A 396 -25.12 -6.07 6.14
N MET A 397 -24.14 -6.98 6.27
CA MET A 397 -23.90 -8.07 5.33
C MET A 397 -24.76 -9.28 5.71
N SER A 398 -25.77 -9.62 4.91
CA SER A 398 -26.54 -10.86 5.06
C SER A 398 -26.07 -11.92 4.08
N LYS A 399 -25.26 -12.88 4.55
CA LYS A 399 -24.83 -14.05 3.75
C LYS A 399 -25.99 -14.97 3.35
N ARG A 400 -27.10 -14.97 4.09
CA ARG A 400 -28.25 -15.87 3.86
C ARG A 400 -29.34 -15.29 2.96
N ALA A 401 -29.45 -13.96 2.87
CA ALA A 401 -30.44 -13.29 2.02
C ALA A 401 -29.84 -12.76 0.72
N GLY A 402 -28.56 -13.05 0.42
CA GLY A 402 -27.86 -12.54 -0.77
C GLY A 402 -27.61 -11.02 -0.77
N THR A 403 -27.94 -10.32 0.32
CA THR A 403 -27.82 -8.87 0.46
C THR A 403 -26.57 -8.54 1.28
N PHE A 404 -25.43 -8.44 0.61
CA PHE A 404 -24.20 -7.88 1.17
C PHE A 404 -23.85 -6.60 0.40
N VAL A 405 -23.24 -5.64 1.08
CA VAL A 405 -22.76 -4.44 0.40
C VAL A 405 -21.54 -4.82 -0.42
N THR A 406 -21.72 -4.78 -1.74
CA THR A 406 -20.69 -5.07 -2.72
C THR A 406 -19.66 -3.94 -2.78
N LEU A 407 -18.52 -4.20 -3.42
CA LEU A 407 -17.56 -3.17 -3.76
C LEU A 407 -18.21 -2.12 -4.67
N ALA A 408 -18.94 -2.57 -5.69
CA ALA A 408 -19.67 -1.71 -6.61
C ALA A 408 -20.64 -0.78 -5.86
N ASP A 409 -21.41 -1.28 -4.90
CA ASP A 409 -22.33 -0.49 -4.07
C ASP A 409 -21.60 0.67 -3.36
N VAL A 410 -20.41 0.42 -2.79
CA VAL A 410 -19.64 1.47 -2.10
C VAL A 410 -19.16 2.53 -3.08
N VAL A 411 -18.65 2.10 -4.24
CA VAL A 411 -18.19 3.02 -5.30
C VAL A 411 -19.35 3.84 -5.87
N GLU A 412 -20.54 3.26 -6.03
CA GLU A 412 -21.74 3.98 -6.47
C GLU A 412 -22.23 4.97 -5.41
N MET A 413 -22.12 4.62 -4.13
CA MET A 413 -22.55 5.50 -3.03
C MET A 413 -21.67 6.75 -2.88
N VAL A 414 -20.34 6.61 -3.01
CA VAL A 414 -19.41 7.70 -2.64
C VAL A 414 -18.38 8.07 -3.72
N GLY A 415 -18.31 7.31 -4.80
CA GLY A 415 -17.31 7.46 -5.85
C GLY A 415 -16.02 6.69 -5.55
N ARG A 416 -15.28 6.38 -6.63
CA ARG A 416 -14.00 5.66 -6.60
C ARG A 416 -12.99 6.34 -5.69
N ASP A 417 -12.76 7.63 -5.91
CA ASP A 417 -11.67 8.39 -5.29
C ASP A 417 -11.85 8.53 -3.78
N VAL A 418 -13.09 8.77 -3.32
CA VAL A 418 -13.44 8.78 -1.89
C VAL A 418 -13.23 7.41 -1.28
N THR A 419 -13.71 6.35 -1.95
CA THR A 419 -13.54 4.97 -1.50
C THR A 419 -12.06 4.66 -1.28
N ARG A 420 -11.20 5.00 -2.25
CA ARG A 420 -9.77 4.73 -2.19
C ARG A 420 -9.07 5.50 -1.07
N PHE A 421 -9.31 6.80 -0.97
CA PHE A 421 -8.63 7.62 0.04
C PHE A 421 -9.02 7.19 1.47
N VAL A 422 -10.33 7.00 1.73
CA VAL A 422 -10.84 6.68 3.08
C VAL A 422 -10.27 5.36 3.60
N MET A 423 -10.12 4.35 2.74
CA MET A 423 -9.57 3.04 3.11
C MET A 423 -8.11 3.10 3.60
N LEU A 424 -7.41 4.21 3.31
CA LEU A 424 -6.03 4.48 3.69
C LEU A 424 -5.89 5.53 4.79
N THR A 425 -7.01 6.01 5.37
CA THR A 425 -6.99 6.93 6.52
C THR A 425 -6.71 6.23 7.86
N ARG A 426 -6.43 4.93 7.83
CA ARG A 426 -6.02 4.12 8.99
C ARG A 426 -5.00 3.09 8.55
N LYS A 427 -4.21 2.60 9.51
CA LYS A 427 -3.33 1.44 9.30
C LYS A 427 -4.16 0.22 8.87
N ASN A 428 -3.61 -0.63 8.02
CA ASN A 428 -4.29 -1.84 7.52
C ASN A 428 -4.72 -2.79 8.65
N ASP A 429 -3.91 -2.89 9.71
CA ASP A 429 -4.12 -3.75 10.86
C ASP A 429 -5.06 -3.15 11.93
N ALA A 430 -5.59 -1.94 11.70
CA ALA A 430 -6.58 -1.30 12.55
C ALA A 430 -7.98 -1.39 11.93
N PRO A 431 -9.06 -1.61 12.71
CA PRO A 431 -10.43 -1.49 12.20
C PRO A 431 -10.69 -0.13 11.56
N LEU A 432 -11.54 -0.10 10.53
CA LEU A 432 -11.92 1.14 9.84
C LEU A 432 -13.44 1.33 9.93
N ASP A 433 -13.85 2.44 10.53
CA ASP A 433 -15.24 2.92 10.47
C ASP A 433 -15.40 3.76 9.20
N PHE A 434 -16.28 3.31 8.31
CA PHE A 434 -16.61 3.99 7.06
C PHE A 434 -18.03 4.52 7.17
N ASP A 435 -18.15 5.82 7.41
CA ASP A 435 -19.42 6.52 7.53
C ASP A 435 -19.75 7.23 6.22
N VAL A 436 -20.72 6.69 5.47
CA VAL A 436 -21.07 7.13 4.11
C VAL A 436 -21.45 8.61 4.09
N ASP A 437 -22.18 9.09 5.09
CA ASP A 437 -22.63 10.48 5.11
C ASP A 437 -21.45 11.42 5.38
N LYS A 438 -20.56 11.07 6.33
CA LYS A 438 -19.39 11.89 6.67
C LYS A 438 -18.39 12.03 5.53
N VAL A 439 -18.15 10.96 4.77
CA VAL A 439 -17.16 11.01 3.67
C VAL A 439 -17.67 11.78 2.45
N LEU A 440 -18.97 12.13 2.43
CA LEU A 440 -19.58 13.01 1.44
C LEU A 440 -19.67 14.47 1.90
N GLU A 441 -19.41 14.76 3.18
CA GLU A 441 -19.45 16.12 3.69
C GLU A 441 -18.35 16.99 3.09
N GLN A 442 -18.71 18.22 2.72
CA GLN A 442 -17.76 19.26 2.34
C GLN A 442 -17.22 19.97 3.59
N SER A 443 -16.56 19.21 4.45
CA SER A 443 -16.07 19.69 5.75
C SER A 443 -14.59 19.36 5.95
N LYS A 444 -13.95 20.08 6.88
CA LYS A 444 -12.56 19.80 7.28
C LYS A 444 -12.37 18.44 7.96
N ASP A 445 -13.48 17.86 8.45
CA ASP A 445 -13.49 16.57 9.13
C ASP A 445 -13.55 15.41 8.12
N ASN A 446 -13.85 15.70 6.86
CA ASN A 446 -13.67 14.78 5.73
C ASN A 446 -12.25 14.93 5.14
N PRO A 447 -11.33 13.99 5.39
CA PRO A 447 -9.94 14.11 4.95
C PRO A 447 -9.79 14.08 3.43
N VAL A 448 -10.71 13.42 2.70
CA VAL A 448 -10.66 13.39 1.22
C VAL A 448 -10.96 14.77 0.68
N PHE A 449 -12.08 15.35 1.11
CA PHE A 449 -12.48 16.70 0.72
C PHE A 449 -11.38 17.70 1.08
N TYR A 450 -10.82 17.60 2.28
CA TYR A 450 -9.80 18.52 2.77
C TYR A 450 -8.55 18.55 1.88
N VAL A 451 -8.02 17.39 1.49
CA VAL A 451 -6.86 17.28 0.61
C VAL A 451 -7.19 17.71 -0.83
N GLN A 452 -8.34 17.26 -1.37
CA GLN A 452 -8.77 17.64 -2.72
C GLN A 452 -9.00 19.15 -2.85
N TYR A 453 -9.58 19.75 -1.82
CA TYR A 453 -9.84 21.18 -1.76
C TYR A 453 -8.55 22.01 -1.71
N ALA A 454 -7.50 21.53 -1.04
CA ALA A 454 -6.18 22.15 -1.10
C ALA A 454 -5.66 22.22 -2.56
N HIS A 455 -5.73 21.10 -3.30
CA HIS A 455 -5.29 21.05 -4.70
C HIS A 455 -6.13 21.96 -5.61
N ALA A 456 -7.47 21.85 -5.54
CA ALA A 456 -8.39 22.64 -6.35
C ALA A 456 -8.26 24.15 -6.06
N ARG A 457 -7.98 24.52 -4.80
CA ARG A 457 -7.77 25.92 -4.42
C ARG A 457 -6.50 26.49 -5.04
N VAL A 458 -5.41 25.73 -5.11
CA VAL A 458 -4.20 26.16 -5.83
C VAL A 458 -4.51 26.30 -7.32
N CYS A 459 -5.24 25.35 -7.92
CA CYS A 459 -5.65 25.45 -9.32
C CYS A 459 -6.48 26.73 -9.59
N SER A 460 -7.34 27.11 -8.66
CA SER A 460 -8.06 28.39 -8.71
C SER A 460 -7.14 29.61 -8.67
N VAL A 461 -6.09 29.60 -7.85
CA VAL A 461 -5.07 30.67 -7.83
C VAL A 461 -4.35 30.76 -9.15
N LEU A 462 -3.94 29.64 -9.73
CA LEU A 462 -3.23 29.61 -11.02
C LEU A 462 -4.09 30.23 -12.12
N ARG A 463 -5.38 29.89 -12.18
CA ARG A 463 -6.33 30.51 -13.13
C ARG A 463 -6.44 32.02 -12.91
N LYS A 464 -6.59 32.47 -11.68
CA LYS A 464 -6.64 33.92 -11.36
C LYS A 464 -5.34 34.63 -11.72
N ALA A 465 -4.20 34.01 -11.51
CA ALA A 465 -2.90 34.58 -11.86
C ALA A 465 -2.76 34.79 -13.38
N VAL A 466 -3.23 33.83 -14.18
CA VAL A 466 -3.33 33.98 -15.64
C VAL A 466 -4.20 35.18 -16.03
N ASP A 467 -5.35 35.36 -15.38
CA ASP A 467 -6.23 36.52 -15.62
C ASP A 467 -5.54 37.86 -15.30
N HIS A 468 -4.54 37.86 -14.40
CA HIS A 468 -3.72 39.02 -14.05
C HIS A 468 -2.45 39.15 -14.92
N GLY A 469 -2.32 38.34 -15.97
CA GLY A 469 -1.20 38.40 -16.91
C GLY A 469 0.09 37.73 -16.40
N ILE A 470 0.01 36.91 -15.35
CA ILE A 470 1.14 36.15 -14.82
C ILE A 470 1.24 34.83 -15.57
N ASN A 471 2.42 34.50 -16.09
CA ASN A 471 2.68 33.19 -16.67
C ASN A 471 2.93 32.16 -15.56
N VAL A 472 2.09 31.11 -15.52
CA VAL A 472 2.09 30.09 -14.47
C VAL A 472 2.61 28.74 -14.95
N SER A 473 3.32 28.70 -16.07
CA SER A 473 3.99 27.48 -16.49
C SER A 473 5.02 27.05 -15.43
N ASP A 474 5.18 25.75 -15.22
CA ASP A 474 6.13 25.24 -14.22
C ASP A 474 7.57 25.73 -14.52
N ALA A 475 7.93 25.92 -15.79
CA ALA A 475 9.23 26.44 -16.21
C ALA A 475 9.42 27.94 -15.87
N ASP A 476 8.38 28.77 -16.08
CA ASP A 476 8.45 30.19 -15.77
C ASP A 476 8.44 30.44 -14.25
N LEU A 477 7.61 29.69 -13.52
CA LEU A 477 7.59 29.72 -12.06
C LEU A 477 8.91 29.23 -11.46
N ALA A 478 9.54 28.21 -12.05
CA ALA A 478 10.88 27.78 -11.65
C ALA A 478 11.91 28.89 -11.92
N ALA A 479 11.82 29.60 -13.06
CA ALA A 479 12.74 30.67 -13.43
C ALA A 479 12.56 31.97 -12.62
N ALA A 480 11.46 32.13 -11.90
CA ALA A 480 11.19 33.32 -11.08
C ALA A 480 12.26 33.55 -9.99
N ASP A 481 12.36 34.80 -9.52
CA ASP A 481 13.16 35.14 -8.35
C ASP A 481 12.44 34.66 -7.08
N LEU A 482 12.86 33.50 -6.58
CA LEU A 482 12.27 32.90 -5.39
C LEU A 482 12.79 33.52 -4.08
N SER A 483 13.72 34.49 -4.14
CA SER A 483 14.21 35.18 -2.93
C SER A 483 13.11 35.97 -2.20
N HIS A 484 11.99 36.26 -2.89
CA HIS A 484 10.78 36.85 -2.32
C HIS A 484 10.03 35.92 -1.35
N LEU A 485 10.42 34.64 -1.24
CA LEU A 485 9.90 33.68 -0.25
C LEU A 485 10.65 33.79 1.09
N SER A 486 10.67 34.98 1.68
CA SER A 486 11.46 35.28 2.88
C SER A 486 10.72 35.06 4.19
N HIS A 487 9.39 34.94 4.18
CA HIS A 487 8.63 34.86 5.42
C HIS A 487 8.70 33.46 6.04
N ALA A 488 8.81 33.37 7.37
CA ALA A 488 8.93 32.11 8.09
C ALA A 488 7.81 31.11 7.77
N SER A 489 6.59 31.60 7.52
CA SER A 489 5.47 30.75 7.09
C SER A 489 5.64 30.14 5.69
N GLU A 490 6.34 30.81 4.78
CA GLU A 490 6.61 30.31 3.42
C GLU A 490 7.71 29.25 3.48
N GLN A 491 8.78 29.55 4.23
CA GLN A 491 9.87 28.61 4.51
C GLN A 491 9.35 27.34 5.19
N ALA A 492 8.45 27.46 6.18
CA ALA A 492 7.84 26.31 6.84
C ALA A 492 7.00 25.44 5.86
N LEU A 493 6.31 26.06 4.90
CA LEU A 493 5.56 25.33 3.89
C LEU A 493 6.49 24.62 2.89
N ALA A 494 7.56 25.29 2.45
CA ALA A 494 8.60 24.69 1.61
C ALA A 494 9.35 23.55 2.33
N ALA A 495 9.62 23.70 3.63
CA ALA A 495 10.19 22.65 4.46
C ALA A 495 9.25 21.44 4.56
N LYS A 496 7.94 21.68 4.70
CA LYS A 496 6.96 20.58 4.68
C LYS A 496 6.98 19.83 3.35
N VAL A 497 7.05 20.55 2.22
CA VAL A 497 7.21 19.96 0.87
C VAL A 497 8.50 19.12 0.77
N ALA A 498 9.60 19.58 1.38
CA ALA A 498 10.89 18.88 1.39
C ALA A 498 10.87 17.52 2.14
N GLU A 499 9.88 17.28 3.01
CA GLU A 499 9.71 15.99 3.70
C GLU A 499 9.20 14.87 2.78
N TRP A 500 8.57 15.20 1.65
CA TRP A 500 7.90 14.25 0.78
C TRP A 500 8.78 13.08 0.31
N PRO A 501 9.99 13.29 -0.25
CA PRO A 501 10.84 12.19 -0.70
C PRO A 501 11.18 11.19 0.41
N ARG A 502 11.51 11.70 1.61
CA ARG A 502 11.81 10.86 2.78
C ARG A 502 10.57 10.09 3.24
N LEU A 503 9.39 10.71 3.21
CA LEU A 503 8.13 10.05 3.57
C LEU A 503 7.84 8.88 2.63
N VAL A 504 7.99 9.07 1.33
CA VAL A 504 7.84 8.01 0.31
C VAL A 504 8.76 6.83 0.63
N GLU A 505 10.05 7.08 0.84
CA GLU A 505 11.03 6.04 1.14
C GLU A 505 10.69 5.26 2.41
N ILE A 506 10.21 5.94 3.46
CA ILE A 506 9.80 5.30 4.71
C ILE A 506 8.55 4.46 4.50
N ALA A 507 7.54 5.00 3.83
CA ALA A 507 6.29 4.30 3.57
C ALA A 507 6.53 3.05 2.71
N ALA A 508 7.41 3.14 1.72
CA ALA A 508 7.84 2.02 0.89
C ALA A 508 8.59 0.98 1.73
N ARG A 509 9.58 1.40 2.53
CA ARG A 509 10.37 0.47 3.38
C ARG A 509 9.53 -0.30 4.40
N THR A 510 8.50 0.34 4.96
CA THR A 510 7.63 -0.30 5.96
C THR A 510 6.38 -0.96 5.36
N HIS A 511 6.19 -0.81 4.04
CA HIS A 511 4.98 -1.22 3.31
C HIS A 511 3.69 -0.62 3.95
N GLU A 512 3.71 0.67 4.25
CA GLU A 512 2.65 1.40 4.95
C GLU A 512 2.09 2.57 4.08
N PRO A 513 1.28 2.29 3.03
CA PRO A 513 0.75 3.31 2.13
C PRO A 513 -0.15 4.36 2.82
N HIS A 514 -0.76 4.03 3.96
CA HIS A 514 -1.55 5.00 4.75
C HIS A 514 -0.75 6.24 5.19
N ARG A 515 0.58 6.14 5.28
CA ARG A 515 1.45 7.28 5.59
C ARG A 515 1.38 8.38 4.54
N VAL A 516 1.14 8.02 3.28
CA VAL A 516 0.91 8.99 2.19
C VAL A 516 -0.36 9.80 2.48
N ALA A 517 -1.47 9.14 2.82
CA ALA A 517 -2.72 9.83 3.14
C ALA A 517 -2.58 10.79 4.33
N PHE A 518 -1.84 10.38 5.38
CA PHE A 518 -1.57 11.24 6.54
C PHE A 518 -0.71 12.45 6.17
N TYR A 519 0.36 12.23 5.41
CA TYR A 519 1.21 13.31 4.95
C TYR A 519 0.46 14.32 4.07
N LEU A 520 -0.40 13.84 3.17
CA LEU A 520 -1.21 14.71 2.32
C LEU A 520 -2.17 15.58 3.13
N TYR A 521 -2.78 15.02 4.18
CA TYR A 521 -3.62 15.78 5.11
C TYR A 521 -2.82 16.85 5.85
N ASP A 522 -1.62 16.52 6.33
CA ASP A 522 -0.74 17.46 7.01
C ASP A 522 -0.25 18.57 6.08
N LEU A 523 0.09 18.24 4.83
CA LEU A 523 0.51 19.22 3.81
C LEU A 523 -0.64 20.15 3.42
N ALA A 524 -1.85 19.61 3.22
CA ALA A 524 -3.05 20.40 3.01
C ALA A 524 -3.31 21.34 4.19
N SER A 525 -3.16 20.83 5.43
CA SER A 525 -3.29 21.63 6.65
C SER A 525 -2.30 22.78 6.69
N ALA A 526 -1.03 22.54 6.36
CA ALA A 526 0.01 23.56 6.29
C ALA A 526 -0.31 24.63 5.25
N LEU A 527 -0.79 24.24 4.05
CA LEU A 527 -1.22 25.17 3.02
C LEU A 527 -2.41 26.03 3.49
N HIS A 528 -3.44 25.41 4.08
CA HIS A 528 -4.60 26.14 4.57
C HIS A 528 -4.25 27.12 5.70
N ALA A 529 -3.34 26.74 6.59
CA ALA A 529 -2.83 27.62 7.63
C ALA A 529 -2.08 28.83 7.02
N HIS A 530 -1.19 28.59 6.06
CA HIS A 530 -0.49 29.66 5.35
C HIS A 530 -1.45 30.57 4.60
N TRP A 531 -2.41 30.00 3.87
CA TRP A 531 -3.47 30.73 3.16
C TRP A 531 -4.23 31.66 4.09
N ASN A 532 -4.68 31.15 5.24
CA ASN A 532 -5.48 31.93 6.19
C ASN A 532 -4.68 33.09 6.81
N ARG A 533 -3.38 32.92 7.02
CA ARG A 533 -2.50 34.02 7.47
C ARG A 533 -2.47 35.19 6.49
N GLY A 534 -2.71 34.94 5.19
CA GLY A 534 -2.86 36.00 4.18
C GLY A 534 -4.04 36.96 4.42
N ASN A 535 -4.98 36.63 5.32
CA ASN A 535 -6.02 37.55 5.76
C ASN A 535 -5.49 38.57 6.77
N ASP A 536 -4.61 38.13 7.66
CA ASP A 536 -4.02 38.96 8.73
C ASP A 536 -2.80 39.73 8.22
N ASP A 537 -1.97 39.09 7.38
CA ASP A 537 -0.81 39.66 6.73
C ASP A 537 -0.97 39.57 5.19
N PRO A 538 -1.43 40.64 4.52
CA PRO A 538 -1.62 40.66 3.08
C PRO A 538 -0.37 40.33 2.26
N SER A 539 0.84 40.52 2.82
CA SER A 539 2.09 40.16 2.13
C SER A 539 2.22 38.65 1.89
N LEU A 540 1.45 37.82 2.58
CA LEU A 540 1.41 36.36 2.42
C LEU A 540 0.39 35.88 1.39
N ARG A 541 -0.38 36.78 0.77
CA ARG A 541 -1.30 36.38 -0.31
C ARG A 541 -0.51 35.95 -1.54
N PHE A 542 -1.01 34.96 -2.27
CA PHE A 542 -0.32 34.45 -3.46
C PHE A 542 -0.28 35.44 -4.62
N ILE A 543 -1.31 36.28 -4.75
CA ILE A 543 -1.36 37.35 -5.74
C ILE A 543 -1.10 38.66 -5.00
N GLN A 544 -0.07 39.37 -5.43
CA GLN A 544 0.38 40.68 -4.97
C GLN A 544 0.20 41.72 -6.08
N ASP A 545 0.48 42.98 -5.75
CA ASP A 545 0.40 44.09 -6.72
C ASP A 545 1.50 44.00 -7.79
N ASP A 546 2.64 43.37 -7.49
CA ASP A 546 3.72 43.12 -8.43
C ASP A 546 3.79 41.66 -8.90
N VAL A 547 4.15 41.50 -10.18
CA VAL A 547 4.21 40.20 -10.87
C VAL A 547 5.34 39.32 -10.33
N GLU A 548 6.46 39.91 -9.92
CA GLU A 548 7.66 39.20 -9.50
C GLU A 548 7.41 38.44 -8.18
N THR A 549 6.91 39.14 -7.17
CA THR A 549 6.53 38.56 -5.87
C THR A 549 5.39 37.56 -6.03
N SER A 550 4.38 37.88 -6.86
CA SER A 550 3.29 36.95 -7.15
C SER A 550 3.81 35.65 -7.74
N SER A 551 4.73 35.72 -8.71
CA SER A 551 5.33 34.54 -9.35
C SER A 551 6.04 33.64 -8.33
N ALA A 552 6.81 34.22 -7.41
CA ALA A 552 7.49 33.47 -6.36
C ALA A 552 6.50 32.77 -5.40
N LYS A 553 5.45 33.47 -4.96
CA LYS A 553 4.45 32.90 -4.04
C LYS A 553 3.60 31.83 -4.74
N ILE A 554 3.25 32.05 -6.02
CA ILE A 554 2.55 31.06 -6.84
C ILE A 554 3.42 29.83 -7.07
N ALA A 555 4.73 29.98 -7.25
CA ALA A 555 5.68 28.86 -7.36
C ALA A 555 5.61 27.94 -6.12
N LEU A 556 5.55 28.52 -4.91
CA LEU A 556 5.36 27.75 -3.67
C LEU A 556 4.00 27.05 -3.64
N ALA A 557 2.91 27.75 -3.95
CA ALA A 557 1.57 27.13 -4.01
C ALA A 557 1.53 25.96 -5.00
N ARG A 558 2.11 26.16 -6.18
CA ARG A 558 2.20 25.16 -7.24
C ARG A 558 3.02 23.94 -6.80
N SER A 559 4.15 24.13 -6.10
CA SER A 559 4.92 23.00 -5.58
C SER A 559 4.12 22.14 -4.59
N VAL A 560 3.26 22.76 -3.77
CA VAL A 560 2.36 22.02 -2.86
C VAL A 560 1.35 21.20 -3.67
N ALA A 561 0.73 21.81 -4.68
CA ALA A 561 -0.22 21.11 -5.54
C ALA A 561 0.41 19.92 -6.28
N ILE A 562 1.64 20.07 -6.78
CA ILE A 562 2.40 18.99 -7.42
C ILE A 562 2.58 17.81 -6.46
N VAL A 563 3.01 18.06 -5.22
CA VAL A 563 3.20 17.00 -4.22
C VAL A 563 1.88 16.35 -3.82
N ILE A 564 0.81 17.14 -3.66
CA ILE A 564 -0.53 16.60 -3.40
C ILE A 564 -0.97 15.69 -4.55
N ALA A 565 -0.78 16.13 -5.79
CA ALA A 565 -1.12 15.34 -6.97
C ALA A 565 -0.31 14.04 -7.06
N ALA A 566 0.99 14.09 -6.80
CA ALA A 566 1.85 12.90 -6.76
C ALA A 566 1.37 11.88 -5.71
N GLY A 567 1.09 12.34 -4.49
CA GLY A 567 0.59 11.46 -3.43
C GLY A 567 -0.80 10.90 -3.73
N LEU A 568 -1.73 11.71 -4.24
CA LEU A 568 -3.07 11.23 -4.62
C LEU A 568 -2.98 10.16 -5.71
N ARG A 569 -2.11 10.33 -6.70
CA ARG A 569 -1.86 9.32 -7.75
C ARG A 569 -1.30 8.00 -7.20
N ILE A 570 -0.39 8.04 -6.22
CA ILE A 570 0.06 6.82 -5.52
C ILE A 570 -1.10 6.11 -4.84
N LEU A 571 -2.08 6.85 -4.30
CA LEU A 571 -3.30 6.28 -3.72
C LEU A 571 -4.35 5.92 -4.77
N GLY A 572 -4.09 6.12 -6.07
CA GLY A 572 -5.01 5.94 -7.20
C GLY A 572 -6.24 6.87 -7.18
N VAL A 573 -6.07 8.07 -6.63
CA VAL A 573 -7.08 9.12 -6.53
C VAL A 573 -6.76 10.21 -7.56
N GLU A 574 -7.77 10.67 -8.31
CA GLU A 574 -7.58 11.76 -9.27
C GLU A 574 -7.54 13.12 -8.54
N PRO A 575 -6.51 13.96 -8.74
CA PRO A 575 -6.47 15.29 -8.15
C PRO A 575 -7.54 16.22 -8.76
N ALA A 576 -8.41 16.79 -7.93
CA ALA A 576 -9.47 17.68 -8.35
C ALA A 576 -8.93 19.09 -8.69
N GLU A 577 -9.20 19.58 -9.90
CA GLU A 577 -8.85 20.95 -10.30
C GLU A 577 -9.88 22.00 -9.88
N GLU A 578 -11.10 21.53 -9.57
CA GLU A 578 -12.25 22.31 -9.13
C GLU A 578 -13.08 21.49 -8.14
N MET A 579 -13.56 22.13 -7.07
CA MET A 579 -14.52 21.55 -6.13
C MET A 579 -15.85 22.28 -6.34
N ARG A 580 -16.92 21.54 -6.64
CA ARG A 580 -18.26 22.08 -6.89
C ARG A 580 -19.19 21.91 -5.71
#